data_AF-A0A2T2YM77-F1
#
_entry.id   AF-A0A2T2YM77-F1
#
_cell.length_a   1.000
_cell.length_b   1.000
_cell.length_c   1.000
_cell.angle_alpha   90.00
_cell.angle_beta   90.00
_cell.angle_gamma   90.00
#
_symmetry.space_group_name_H-M   'P 1'
#
loop_
_entity.id
_entity.type
_entity.pdbx_description
1 polymer ?
#
loop_
_entity_poly.entity_id
_entity_poly.type
_entity_poly.pdbx_seq_one_letter_code
_entity_poly.pdbx_strand_id
1 'polypeptide(L)'
;MPGYSGKQQVDRLLQTMAARNTESSKESIARQALSQNSVLAEDLKAILEQFQHENTRLEFAKFAYKATCDRRNFYFINEAFSYDASIRELEDYIKRR
;
A
#
# COMPACT_ATOMS: atom_id res chain seq x y z
N MET A 1 12.70 19.62 15.53
CA MET A 1 11.29 19.20 15.32
C MET A 1 11.27 18.00 14.37
N PRO A 2 11.12 16.76 14.84
CA PRO A 2 11.16 15.59 13.97
C PRO A 2 9.74 15.27 13.48
N GLY A 3 9.42 15.52 12.21
CA GLY A 3 8.04 15.30 11.75
C GLY A 3 7.79 15.18 10.25
N TYR A 4 8.82 15.09 9.39
CA TYR A 4 8.63 15.11 7.93
C TYR A 4 9.32 13.97 7.16
N SER A 5 9.89 12.97 7.84
CA SER A 5 10.69 11.93 7.17
C SER A 5 9.85 10.87 6.44
N GLY A 6 8.61 10.61 6.87
CA GLY A 6 7.75 9.58 6.27
C GLY A 6 7.27 9.94 4.86
N LYS A 7 6.69 11.13 4.70
CA LYS A 7 6.12 11.60 3.42
C LYS A 7 7.15 11.68 2.30
N GLN A 8 8.37 12.17 2.57
CA GLN A 8 9.42 12.26 1.56
C GLN A 8 9.94 10.90 1.09
N GLN A 9 9.84 9.86 1.91
CA GLN A 9 10.23 8.51 1.51
C GLN A 9 9.17 7.86 0.62
N VAL A 10 7.88 8.05 0.96
CA VAL A 10 6.76 7.57 0.14
C VAL A 10 6.75 8.27 -1.21
N ASP A 11 6.93 9.59 -1.27
CA ASP A 11 6.95 10.35 -2.52
C ASP A 11 8.04 9.84 -3.48
N ARG A 12 9.26 9.60 -2.95
CA ARG A 12 10.35 8.99 -3.71
C ARG A 12 10.06 7.55 -4.15
N LEU A 13 9.38 6.78 -3.30
CA LEU A 13 8.93 5.43 -3.66
C LEU A 13 7.93 5.49 -4.82
N LEU A 14 6.95 6.39 -4.77
CA LEU A 14 5.95 6.59 -5.83
C LEU A 14 6.62 6.99 -7.14
N GLN A 15 7.56 7.94 -7.12
CA GLN A 15 8.35 8.28 -8.32
C GLN A 15 9.13 7.08 -8.87
N THR A 16 9.76 6.30 -7.98
CA THR A 16 10.52 5.12 -8.38
C THR A 16 9.60 4.07 -9.01
N MET A 17 8.43 3.83 -8.43
CA MET A 17 7.43 2.91 -8.97
C MET A 17 6.89 3.40 -10.30
N ALA A 18 6.55 4.68 -10.44
CA ALA A 18 6.10 5.28 -11.68
C ALA A 18 7.13 5.14 -12.82
N ALA A 19 8.43 5.18 -12.49
CA ALA A 19 9.51 4.93 -13.45
C ALA A 19 9.68 3.45 -13.84
N ARG A 20 9.03 2.49 -13.14
CA ARG A 20 9.07 1.07 -13.50
C ARG A 20 7.92 0.70 -14.44
N ASN A 21 8.25 -0.03 -15.50
CA ASN A 21 7.27 -0.52 -16.47
C ASN A 21 6.51 -1.77 -16.01
N THR A 22 7.04 -2.56 -15.05
CA THR A 22 6.44 -3.84 -14.64
C THR A 22 5.95 -3.82 -13.20
N GLU A 23 4.80 -4.46 -12.96
CA GLU A 23 4.22 -4.58 -11.62
C GLU A 23 5.10 -5.32 -10.63
N SER A 24 5.73 -6.42 -11.05
CA SER A 24 6.62 -7.19 -10.17
C SER A 24 7.78 -6.34 -9.64
N SER A 25 8.30 -5.42 -10.46
CA SER A 25 9.33 -4.48 -10.01
C SER A 25 8.78 -3.49 -8.99
N LYS A 26 7.60 -2.91 -9.27
CA LYS A 26 6.91 -1.99 -8.35
C LYS A 26 6.65 -2.65 -7.00
N GLU A 27 6.13 -3.88 -7.02
CA GLU A 27 5.79 -4.65 -5.83
C GLU A 27 7.03 -4.95 -4.99
N SER A 28 8.12 -5.40 -5.62
CA SER A 28 9.37 -5.71 -4.92
C SER A 28 9.95 -4.51 -4.17
N ILE A 29 10.00 -3.35 -4.84
CA ILE A 29 10.51 -2.10 -4.24
C ILE A 29 9.59 -1.64 -3.10
N ALA A 30 8.27 -1.68 -3.32
CA ALA A 30 7.31 -1.28 -2.31
C ALA A 30 7.37 -2.21 -1.08
N ARG A 31 7.47 -3.53 -1.27
CA ARG A 31 7.64 -4.50 -0.17
C ARG A 31 8.91 -4.24 0.62
N GLN A 32 10.01 -3.92 -0.07
CA GLN A 32 11.27 -3.57 0.59
C GLN A 32 11.14 -2.32 1.46
N ALA A 33 10.44 -1.29 0.97
CA ALA A 33 10.20 -0.06 1.71
C ALA A 33 9.39 -0.31 3.00
N LEU A 34 8.30 -1.09 2.91
CA LEU A 34 7.46 -1.42 4.08
C LEU A 34 8.09 -2.45 5.03
N SER A 35 9.05 -3.25 4.55
CA SER A 35 9.77 -4.18 5.42
C SER A 35 10.70 -3.45 6.40
N GLN A 36 11.23 -2.29 5.99
CA GLN A 36 12.15 -1.50 6.81
C GLN A 36 11.46 -0.37 7.58
N ASN A 37 10.26 0.05 7.17
CA ASN A 37 9.54 1.17 7.75
C ASN A 37 8.04 0.90 7.83
N SER A 38 7.39 1.47 8.85
CA SER A 38 5.93 1.48 8.93
C SER A 38 5.34 2.63 8.13
N VAL A 39 4.16 2.43 7.55
CA VAL A 39 3.47 3.42 6.72
C VAL A 39 2.07 3.74 7.27
N LEU A 40 1.51 4.87 6.85
CA LEU A 40 0.12 5.24 7.13
C LEU A 40 -0.79 4.64 6.05
N ALA A 41 -2.07 4.47 6.39
CA ALA A 41 -3.07 3.97 5.44
C ALA A 41 -3.21 4.88 4.21
N GLU A 42 -3.09 6.19 4.38
CA GLU A 42 -3.11 7.18 3.29
C GLU A 42 -1.93 7.00 2.32
N ASP A 43 -0.72 6.79 2.85
CA ASP A 43 0.47 6.52 2.04
C ASP A 43 0.35 5.18 1.30
N LEU A 44 -0.18 4.17 1.99
CA LEU A 44 -0.45 2.86 1.39
C LEU A 44 -1.44 2.98 0.23
N LYS A 45 -2.49 3.80 0.37
CA LYS A 45 -3.46 4.06 -0.71
C LYS A 45 -2.74 4.58 -1.95
N ALA A 46 -1.89 5.62 -1.80
CA ALA A 46 -1.16 6.18 -2.93
C ALA A 46 -0.24 5.15 -3.62
N ILE A 47 0.38 4.25 -2.84
CA ILE A 47 1.20 3.15 -3.37
C ILE A 47 0.33 2.15 -4.13
N LEU A 48 -0.85 1.79 -3.60
CA LEU A 48 -1.79 0.88 -4.23
C LEU A 48 -2.27 1.42 -5.59
N GLU A 49 -2.53 2.72 -5.68
CA GLU A 49 -2.94 3.39 -6.91
C GLU A 49 -1.87 3.33 -8.03
N GLN A 50 -0.60 3.07 -7.70
CA GLN A 50 0.48 2.90 -8.71
C GLN A 50 0.43 1.55 -9.44
N PHE A 51 -0.24 0.54 -8.87
CA PHE A 51 -0.43 -0.75 -9.50
C PHE A 51 -1.57 -0.66 -10.50
N GLN A 52 -1.44 -1.38 -11.61
CA GLN A 52 -2.44 -1.42 -12.67
C GLN A 52 -3.43 -2.57 -12.45
N HIS A 53 -2.95 -3.69 -11.91
CA HIS A 53 -3.77 -4.85 -11.63
C HIS A 53 -4.27 -4.83 -10.19
N GLU A 54 -5.57 -5.04 -10.04
CA GLU A 54 -6.20 -5.03 -8.72
C GLU A 54 -5.77 -6.21 -7.86
N ASN A 55 -5.48 -7.36 -8.47
CA ASN A 55 -4.97 -8.53 -7.76
C ASN A 55 -3.64 -8.21 -7.05
N THR A 56 -2.76 -7.45 -7.71
CA THR A 56 -1.49 -6.98 -7.14
C THR A 56 -1.74 -6.00 -6.00
N ARG A 57 -2.71 -5.08 -6.13
CA ARG A 57 -3.13 -4.18 -5.05
C ARG A 57 -3.59 -4.97 -3.83
N LEU A 58 -4.41 -5.99 -4.03
CA LEU A 58 -5.00 -6.78 -2.96
C LEU A 58 -3.94 -7.56 -2.17
N GLU A 59 -3.06 -8.27 -2.88
CA GLU A 59 -1.96 -9.03 -2.27
C GLU A 59 -0.99 -8.11 -1.52
N PHE A 60 -0.69 -6.95 -2.12
CA PHE A 60 0.17 -5.95 -1.48
C PHE A 60 -0.47 -5.34 -0.24
N ALA A 61 -1.77 -5.02 -0.27
CA ALA A 61 -2.51 -4.48 0.86
C ALA A 61 -2.55 -5.46 2.04
N LYS A 62 -2.79 -6.76 1.77
CA LYS A 62 -2.73 -7.83 2.78
C LYS A 62 -1.35 -7.90 3.46
N PHE A 63 -0.28 -7.80 2.67
CA PHE A 63 1.10 -7.76 3.19
C PHE A 63 1.35 -6.50 4.04
N ALA A 64 0.96 -5.33 3.50
CA ALA A 64 1.16 -4.03 4.11
C ALA A 64 0.34 -3.82 5.39
N TYR A 65 -0.77 -4.54 5.59
CA TYR A 65 -1.60 -4.46 6.79
C TYR A 65 -0.79 -4.67 8.09
N LYS A 66 0.22 -5.55 8.06
CA LYS A 66 1.15 -5.75 9.18
C LYS A 66 2.00 -4.52 9.47
N ALA A 67 2.54 -3.92 8.41
CA ALA A 67 3.43 -2.76 8.46
C ALA A 67 2.69 -1.42 8.59
N THR A 68 1.36 -1.42 8.54
CA THR A 68 0.57 -0.21 8.70
C THR A 68 0.35 0.10 10.17
N CYS A 69 0.81 1.27 10.60
CA CYS A 69 0.63 1.73 11.98
C CYS A 69 -0.81 2.20 12.23
N ASP A 70 -1.42 2.87 11.26
CA ASP A 70 -2.75 3.45 11.41
C ASP A 70 -3.84 2.54 10.80
N ARG A 71 -4.09 1.41 11.46
CA ARG A 71 -5.13 0.45 11.05
C ARG A 71 -6.55 0.99 11.25
N ARG A 72 -6.73 2.03 12.06
CA ARG A 72 -8.05 2.67 12.25
C ARG A 72 -8.48 3.41 10.99
N ASN A 73 -7.52 3.96 10.25
CA ASN A 73 -7.74 4.64 8.99
C ASN A 73 -7.59 3.72 7.75
N PHE A 74 -7.56 2.40 7.94
CA PHE A 74 -7.41 1.44 6.83
C PHE A 74 -8.60 1.44 5.85
N TYR A 75 -9.69 2.14 6.15
CA TYR A 75 -10.79 2.30 5.20
C TYR A 75 -10.41 3.15 3.97
N PHE A 76 -9.38 4.02 4.06
CA PHE A 76 -8.97 4.86 2.93
C PHE A 76 -8.45 4.08 1.73
N ILE A 77 -7.81 2.93 1.97
CA ILE A 77 -7.30 2.10 0.88
C ILE A 77 -8.42 1.44 0.07
N ASN A 78 -9.64 1.38 0.59
CA ASN A 78 -10.79 0.85 -0.15
C ASN A 78 -11.04 1.67 -1.43
N GLU A 79 -10.77 2.97 -1.40
CA GLU A 79 -10.86 3.84 -2.59
C GLU A 79 -9.83 3.49 -3.68
N ALA A 80 -8.74 2.80 -3.33
CA ALA A 80 -7.75 2.35 -4.31
C ALA A 80 -8.19 1.06 -5.04
N PHE A 81 -9.32 0.45 -4.65
CA PHE A 81 -9.89 -0.71 -5.33
C PHE A 81 -11.07 -0.29 -6.20
N SER A 82 -11.13 -0.85 -7.41
CA SER A 82 -12.21 -0.65 -8.36
C SER A 82 -13.36 -1.63 -8.15
N TYR A 83 -13.09 -2.84 -7.63
CA TYR A 83 -14.13 -3.86 -7.38
C TYR A 83 -14.42 -4.06 -5.89
N ASP A 84 -15.71 -4.05 -5.53
CA ASP A 84 -16.19 -4.40 -4.19
C ASP A 84 -15.74 -5.79 -3.72
N ALA A 85 -15.53 -6.72 -4.64
CA ALA A 85 -15.07 -8.06 -4.32
C ALA A 85 -13.69 -8.03 -3.63
N SER A 86 -12.77 -7.23 -4.15
CA SER A 86 -11.42 -7.07 -3.60
C SER A 86 -11.44 -6.37 -2.24
N ILE A 87 -12.31 -5.36 -2.08
CA ILE A 87 -12.53 -4.69 -0.78
C ILE A 87 -13.01 -5.69 0.26
N ARG A 88 -14.04 -6.47 -0.07
CA ARG A 88 -14.58 -7.51 0.83
C ARG A 88 -13.56 -8.57 1.17
N GLU A 89 -12.75 -9.02 0.20
CA GLU A 89 -11.71 -10.01 0.44
C GLU A 89 -10.62 -9.46 1.38
N LEU A 90 -10.24 -8.20 1.22
CA LEU A 90 -9.29 -7.55 2.11
C LEU A 90 -9.86 -7.39 3.53
N GLU A 91 -11.11 -6.95 3.65
CA GLU A 91 -11.79 -6.83 4.94
C GLU A 91 -11.94 -8.18 5.64
N ASP A 92 -12.30 -9.24 4.91
CA ASP A 92 -12.37 -10.60 5.44
C ASP A 92 -10.99 -11.08 5.91
N TYR A 93 -9.93 -10.84 5.13
CA TYR A 93 -8.55 -11.12 5.54
C TYR A 93 -8.17 -10.42 6.84
N ILE A 94 -8.55 -9.14 6.98
CA ILE A 94 -8.29 -8.34 8.17
C ILE A 94 -9.08 -8.86 9.37
N LYS A 95 -10.35 -9.21 9.20
CA LYS A 95 -11.22 -9.73 10.28
C LYS A 95 -10.77 -11.10 10.80
N ARG A 96 -10.13 -11.91 9.96
CA ARG A 96 -9.64 -13.25 10.33
C ARG A 96 -8.31 -13.26 11.09
N ARG A 97 -7.71 -12.10 11.36
CA ARG A 97 -6.33 -11.96 11.83
C ARG A 97 -6.23 -11.28 13.18
#